data_AF-A0A4P9WUP2-F1
#
_entry.id   AF-A0A4P9WUP2-F1
#
_cell.length_a   1.000
_cell.length_b   1.000
_cell.length_c   1.000
_cell.angle_alpha   90.00
_cell.angle_beta   90.00
_cell.angle_gamma   90.00
#
_symmetry.space_group_name_H-M   'P 1'
#
loop_
_entity.id
_entity.type
_entity.pdbx_description
1 polymer ?
#
loop_
_entity_poly.entity_id
_entity_poly.type
_entity_poly.pdbx_seq_one_letter_code
_entity_poly.pdbx_strand_id
1 'polypeptide(L)'
;MAASKTSKSSAAKRSGAASAAPTSKSAGSGGQPRHDLLAEARQRVKAQPYNIDAWLSLIQLTQRPSVVQTGGSNAAREQRQATRAAVISVYEEILTRFPCSERVWIAYLDYAVQTQDDAKIESKDEGPDASKGAAEALFKRCLIAVPSLVIWRRYYQYIQAMFQKKKPSPTMVRQTMHEFYQFSLDQIGYDIDSAPLWSDYLEFLHALPTQSPYEEQMRMTKLRDVYARALTIPLQNLEGIWSHYDSFEKQLNLTTAKKMTAERSGGYMLARGHLTTLEALYQPIRAIKERHNQGKGWYPVPPTWTSAERECLAAWRQVIRWERENPLELTDMAMLQGRVVYAFKSALTMLTHYPEMWVDYAAYLHSVGRTGEAGHVFLQGIQFLPSSLTLTFTWKARW
;
A
#
# COMPACT_ATOMS: atom_id res chain seq x y z
N MET A 1 16.50 -49.91 -61.29
CA MET A 1 17.80 -50.60 -61.11
C MET A 1 18.47 -49.93 -59.92
N ALA A 2 18.37 -50.51 -58.71
CA ALA A 2 19.31 -51.52 -58.16
C ALA A 2 20.72 -50.92 -57.95
N ALA A 3 21.45 -51.04 -56.84
CA ALA A 3 21.33 -51.75 -55.56
C ALA A 3 22.49 -51.21 -54.67
N SER A 4 22.28 -50.85 -53.40
CA SER A 4 22.65 -51.60 -52.18
C SER A 4 24.13 -52.02 -51.98
N LYS A 5 24.66 -51.70 -50.77
CA LYS A 5 25.38 -52.57 -49.80
C LYS A 5 25.96 -51.68 -48.68
N THR A 6 25.47 -51.63 -47.42
CA THR A 6 25.48 -52.55 -46.25
C THR A 6 26.83 -53.11 -45.78
N SER A 7 27.26 -52.69 -44.57
CA SER A 7 27.77 -53.52 -43.45
C SER A 7 27.79 -52.66 -42.16
N LYS A 8 26.87 -52.79 -41.18
CA LYS A 8 26.78 -53.74 -40.04
C LYS A 8 27.99 -53.83 -39.08
N SER A 9 27.72 -53.41 -37.83
CA SER A 9 28.04 -54.06 -36.54
C SER A 9 29.46 -53.99 -35.96
N SER A 10 29.65 -53.39 -34.77
CA SER A 10 29.51 -54.11 -33.49
C SER A 10 29.73 -53.19 -32.27
N ALA A 11 29.19 -53.62 -31.13
CA ALA A 11 29.15 -52.93 -29.85
C ALA A 11 30.43 -53.13 -29.02
N ALA A 12 30.81 -52.14 -28.21
CA ALA A 12 31.64 -52.35 -27.03
C ALA A 12 31.27 -51.35 -25.91
N LYS A 13 30.77 -51.90 -24.81
CA LYS A 13 30.53 -51.26 -23.50
C LYS A 13 31.80 -50.54 -22.99
N ARG A 14 31.65 -49.33 -22.45
CA ARG A 14 32.46 -48.86 -21.33
C ARG A 14 31.59 -48.12 -20.31
N SER A 15 31.52 -48.72 -19.13
CA SER A 15 31.01 -48.22 -17.87
C SER A 15 31.97 -47.18 -17.27
N GLY A 16 31.43 -46.15 -16.61
CA GLY A 16 32.23 -45.15 -15.90
C GLY A 16 31.42 -44.07 -15.20
N ALA A 17 30.92 -44.42 -14.00
CA ALA A 17 30.62 -43.56 -12.84
C ALA A 17 29.91 -42.21 -13.05
N ALA A 18 28.57 -42.22 -12.94
CA ALA A 18 27.80 -41.05 -12.54
C ALA A 18 27.86 -40.89 -11.01
N SER A 19 28.29 -39.72 -10.54
CA SER A 19 28.32 -39.34 -9.14
C SER A 19 26.89 -39.27 -8.58
N ALA A 20 26.60 -40.13 -7.61
CA ALA A 20 25.33 -40.17 -6.90
C ALA A 20 25.12 -38.91 -6.06
N ALA A 21 24.09 -38.13 -6.42
CA ALA A 21 23.42 -37.22 -5.48
C ALA A 21 22.66 -38.07 -4.44
N PRO A 22 22.62 -37.68 -3.15
CA PRO A 22 21.92 -38.47 -2.15
C PRO A 22 20.42 -38.34 -2.38
N THR A 23 19.82 -39.44 -2.86
CA THR A 23 18.37 -39.63 -2.86
C THR A 23 17.89 -39.68 -1.42
N SER A 24 17.20 -38.62 -0.99
CA SER A 24 16.42 -38.64 0.24
C SER A 24 15.33 -39.71 0.09
N LYS A 25 15.52 -40.83 0.79
CA LYS A 25 14.53 -41.89 0.93
C LYS A 25 13.18 -41.29 1.33
N SER A 26 12.14 -41.63 0.56
CA SER A 26 10.75 -41.47 0.93
C SER A 26 10.47 -42.26 2.21
N ALA A 27 10.50 -41.58 3.35
CA ALA A 27 9.96 -42.08 4.60
C ALA A 27 8.42 -41.98 4.57
N GLY A 28 7.77 -43.02 5.07
CA GLY A 28 6.35 -43.30 4.90
C GLY A 28 5.37 -42.27 5.48
N SER A 29 4.12 -42.47 5.07
CA SER A 29 2.90 -41.77 5.43
C SER A 29 2.54 -41.87 6.93
N GLY A 30 3.31 -41.21 7.78
CA GLY A 30 2.86 -40.75 9.09
C GLY A 30 2.82 -39.22 9.05
N GLY A 31 1.63 -38.63 8.96
CA GLY A 31 1.51 -37.16 8.91
C GLY A 31 2.21 -36.53 10.12
N GLN A 32 3.26 -35.74 9.88
CA GLN A 32 3.97 -35.04 10.94
C GLN A 32 2.97 -34.23 11.80
N PRO A 33 3.08 -34.30 13.15
CA PRO A 33 2.25 -33.50 14.03
C PRO A 33 2.31 -32.02 13.66
N ARG A 34 1.17 -31.34 13.64
CA ARG A 34 1.06 -29.92 13.27
C ARG A 34 2.03 -29.01 14.06
N HIS A 35 2.25 -29.33 15.33
CA HIS A 35 3.17 -28.60 16.19
C HIS A 35 4.61 -28.62 15.64
N ASP A 36 5.05 -29.76 15.10
CA ASP A 36 6.38 -29.94 14.52
C ASP A 36 6.52 -29.16 13.21
N LEU A 37 5.47 -29.16 12.38
CA LEU A 37 5.41 -28.36 11.16
C LEU A 37 5.45 -26.84 11.44
N LEU A 38 4.79 -26.39 12.52
CA LEU A 38 4.84 -24.99 12.95
C LEU A 38 6.23 -24.60 13.50
N ALA A 39 6.86 -25.48 14.28
CA ALA A 39 8.20 -25.26 14.79
C ALA A 39 9.23 -25.20 13.65
N GLU A 40 9.13 -26.10 12.68
CA GLU A 40 10.00 -26.11 11.50
C GLU A 40 9.78 -24.85 10.64
N ALA A 41 8.52 -24.45 10.41
CA ALA A 41 8.22 -23.22 9.69
C ALA A 41 8.81 -21.97 10.39
N ARG A 42 8.71 -21.89 11.73
CA ARG A 42 9.35 -20.82 12.51
C ARG A 42 10.88 -20.86 12.40
N GLN A 43 11.48 -22.04 12.38
CA GLN A 43 12.93 -22.17 12.21
C GLN A 43 13.38 -21.72 10.81
N ARG A 44 12.62 -22.05 9.76
CA ARG A 44 12.89 -21.59 8.39
C ARG A 44 12.82 -20.08 8.28
N VAL A 45 11.82 -19.45 8.89
CA VAL A 45 11.68 -17.99 8.93
C VAL A 45 12.85 -17.33 9.67
N LYS A 46 13.29 -17.90 10.80
CA LYS A 46 14.48 -17.40 11.52
C LYS A 46 15.77 -17.54 10.72
N ALA A 47 15.93 -18.65 9.99
CA ALA A 47 17.10 -18.90 9.17
C ALA A 47 17.13 -18.01 7.91
N GLN A 48 15.97 -17.72 7.32
CA GLN A 48 15.82 -16.88 6.13
C GLN A 48 14.75 -15.80 6.36
N PRO A 49 15.09 -14.71 7.08
CA PRO A 49 14.12 -13.68 7.46
C PRO A 49 13.45 -12.96 6.29
N TYR A 50 14.11 -12.93 5.12
CA TYR A 50 13.61 -12.25 3.92
C TYR A 50 12.95 -13.21 2.91
N ASN A 51 12.82 -14.50 3.24
CA ASN A 51 12.13 -15.46 2.37
C ASN A 51 10.61 -15.39 2.60
N ILE A 52 9.90 -14.75 1.67
CA ILE A 52 8.45 -14.54 1.75
C ILE A 52 7.68 -15.87 1.71
N ASP A 53 8.15 -16.88 0.97
CA ASP A 53 7.45 -18.16 0.88
C ASP A 53 7.45 -18.89 2.22
N ALA A 54 8.51 -18.75 3.01
CA ALA A 54 8.57 -19.26 4.38
C ALA A 54 7.55 -18.55 5.29
N TRP A 55 7.41 -17.22 5.15
CA TRP A 55 6.41 -16.45 5.90
C TRP A 55 4.97 -16.79 5.52
N LEU A 56 4.67 -16.88 4.21
CA LEU A 56 3.33 -17.22 3.73
C LEU A 56 2.92 -18.62 4.18
N SER A 57 3.84 -19.59 4.13
CA SER A 57 3.58 -20.94 4.63
C SER A 57 3.38 -20.97 6.15
N LEU A 58 4.13 -20.17 6.93
CA LEU A 58 3.89 -20.01 8.36
C LEU A 58 2.50 -19.41 8.66
N ILE A 59 2.10 -18.35 7.94
CA ILE A 59 0.78 -17.73 8.09
C ILE A 59 -0.33 -18.75 7.78
N GLN A 60 -0.23 -19.47 6.66
CA GLN A 60 -1.21 -20.50 6.29
C GLN A 60 -1.31 -21.61 7.35
N LEU A 61 -0.19 -22.07 7.89
CA LEU A 61 -0.18 -23.11 8.93
C LEU A 61 -0.75 -22.62 10.26
N THR A 62 -0.58 -21.35 10.61
CA THR A 62 -1.17 -20.77 11.83
C THR A 62 -2.67 -20.52 11.69
N GLN A 63 -3.14 -20.11 10.51
CA GLN A 63 -4.56 -19.86 10.23
C GLN A 63 -5.41 -21.13 10.13
N ARG A 64 -4.80 -22.30 9.84
CA ARG A 64 -5.56 -23.56 9.79
C ARG A 64 -6.29 -23.80 11.12
N PRO A 65 -7.59 -24.11 11.13
CA PRO A 65 -8.27 -24.48 12.37
C PRO A 65 -7.64 -25.77 12.95
N SER A 66 -7.39 -25.80 14.26
CA SER A 66 -7.01 -27.05 14.92
C SER A 66 -8.24 -27.96 14.95
N VAL A 67 -8.11 -29.23 14.59
CA VAL A 67 -9.20 -30.20 14.66
C VAL A 67 -9.54 -30.40 16.13
N VAL A 68 -10.64 -29.80 16.59
CA VAL A 68 -11.13 -29.98 17.96
C VAL A 68 -11.72 -31.38 18.06
N GLN A 69 -11.05 -32.26 18.79
CA GLN A 69 -11.67 -33.47 19.31
C GLN A 69 -12.59 -33.06 20.46
N THR A 70 -13.90 -33.11 20.23
CA THR A 70 -14.94 -33.26 21.28
C THR A 70 -14.70 -32.48 22.59
N GLY A 71 -14.80 -31.15 22.55
CA GLY A 71 -14.76 -30.28 23.73
C GLY A 71 -15.93 -29.30 23.71
N GLY A 72 -16.52 -29.00 24.88
CA GLY A 72 -17.66 -28.08 25.02
C GLY A 72 -17.42 -26.67 24.49
N SER A 73 -18.48 -25.87 24.40
CA SER A 73 -18.49 -24.52 23.78
C SER A 73 -17.38 -23.56 24.26
N ASN A 74 -16.96 -23.68 25.52
CA ASN A 74 -15.91 -22.83 26.12
C ASN A 74 -14.48 -23.19 25.66
N ALA A 75 -14.15 -24.48 25.52
CA ALA A 75 -12.82 -24.91 25.06
C ALA A 75 -12.59 -24.54 23.58
N ALA A 76 -13.64 -24.64 22.76
CA ALA A 76 -13.60 -24.17 21.38
C ALA A 76 -13.38 -22.65 21.28
N ARG A 77 -13.92 -21.87 22.22
CA ARG A 77 -13.75 -20.42 22.29
C ARG A 77 -12.32 -20.02 22.69
N GLU A 78 -11.79 -20.63 23.74
CA GLU A 78 -10.40 -20.39 24.18
C GLU A 78 -9.38 -20.74 23.08
N GLN A 79 -9.61 -21.85 22.37
CA GLN A 79 -8.76 -22.24 21.24
C GLN A 79 -8.84 -21.26 20.06
N ARG A 80 -10.01 -20.70 19.75
CA ARG A 80 -10.16 -19.65 18.72
C ARG A 80 -9.39 -18.40 19.12
N GLN A 81 -9.47 -17.99 20.38
CA GLN A 81 -8.73 -16.84 20.91
C GLN A 81 -7.21 -17.06 20.86
N ALA A 82 -6.73 -18.23 21.28
CA ALA A 82 -5.31 -18.59 21.21
C ALA A 82 -4.79 -18.61 19.76
N THR A 83 -5.58 -19.18 18.84
CA THR A 83 -5.25 -19.20 17.40
C THR A 83 -5.19 -17.77 16.84
N ARG A 84 -6.14 -16.91 17.22
CA ARG A 84 -6.16 -15.51 16.81
C ARG A 84 -4.95 -14.73 17.33
N ALA A 85 -4.61 -14.89 18.60
CA ALA A 85 -3.42 -14.27 19.18
C ALA A 85 -2.14 -14.74 18.47
N ALA A 86 -2.03 -16.03 18.15
CA ALA A 86 -0.90 -16.57 17.41
C ALA A 86 -0.78 -15.99 15.99
N VAL A 87 -1.90 -15.88 15.26
CA VAL A 87 -1.90 -15.29 13.90
C VAL A 87 -1.52 -13.81 13.95
N ILE A 88 -2.07 -13.04 14.91
CA ILE A 88 -1.70 -11.63 15.11
C ILE A 88 -0.21 -11.50 15.40
N SER A 89 0.34 -12.34 16.29
CA SER A 89 1.77 -12.32 16.61
C SER A 89 2.64 -12.58 15.38
N VAL A 90 2.24 -13.48 14.48
CA VAL A 90 2.98 -13.73 13.24
C VAL A 90 2.88 -12.54 12.28
N TYR A 91 1.71 -11.90 12.16
CA TYR A 91 1.55 -10.69 11.36
C TYR A 91 2.37 -9.51 11.86
N GLU A 92 2.44 -9.31 13.18
CA GLU A 92 3.30 -8.27 13.76
C GLU A 92 4.79 -8.59 13.52
N GLU A 93 5.19 -9.85 13.61
CA GLU A 93 6.57 -10.26 13.35
C GLU A 93 6.97 -10.02 11.88
N ILE A 94 6.16 -10.42 10.90
CA ILE A 94 6.45 -10.17 9.48
C ILE A 94 6.48 -8.67 9.17
N LEU A 95 5.63 -7.86 9.80
CA LEU A 95 5.60 -6.41 9.61
C LEU A 95 6.83 -5.71 10.20
N THR A 96 7.52 -6.30 11.18
CA THR A 96 8.82 -5.78 11.63
C THR A 96 9.89 -5.90 10.53
N ARG A 97 9.74 -6.87 9.61
CA ARG A 97 10.67 -7.11 8.50
C ARG A 97 10.22 -6.44 7.21
N PHE A 98 8.92 -6.47 6.94
CA PHE A 98 8.30 -5.91 5.74
C PHE A 98 7.26 -4.83 6.10
N PRO A 99 7.69 -3.72 6.74
CA PRO A 99 6.80 -2.70 7.29
C PRO A 99 5.97 -1.98 6.23
N CYS A 100 6.47 -1.89 5.00
CA CYS A 100 5.80 -1.21 3.90
C CYS A 100 5.16 -2.17 2.90
N SER A 101 5.02 -3.47 3.23
CA SER A 101 4.42 -4.43 2.31
C SER A 101 2.90 -4.31 2.28
N GLU A 102 2.39 -3.71 1.20
CA GLU A 102 0.97 -3.57 0.90
C GLU A 102 0.20 -4.91 1.03
N ARG A 103 0.74 -6.01 0.50
CA ARG A 103 0.05 -7.31 0.50
C ARG A 103 -0.09 -7.90 1.90
N VAL A 104 0.95 -7.77 2.74
CA VAL A 104 0.91 -8.26 4.12
C VAL A 104 -0.10 -7.46 4.92
N TRP A 105 -0.11 -6.13 4.76
CA TRP A 105 -1.10 -5.27 5.39
C TRP A 105 -2.52 -5.61 4.98
N ILE A 106 -2.79 -5.83 3.69
CA ILE A 106 -4.12 -6.22 3.21
C ILE A 106 -4.54 -7.56 3.81
N ALA A 107 -3.67 -8.57 3.79
CA ALA A 107 -3.98 -9.88 4.38
C ALA A 107 -4.25 -9.80 5.89
N TYR A 108 -3.51 -8.93 6.60
CA TYR A 108 -3.72 -8.72 8.03
C TYR A 108 -5.03 -7.97 8.30
N LEU A 109 -5.34 -6.93 7.51
CA LEU A 109 -6.60 -6.19 7.61
C LEU A 109 -7.81 -7.08 7.32
N ASP A 110 -7.76 -7.89 6.25
CA ASP A 110 -8.83 -8.82 5.89
C ASP A 110 -9.06 -9.84 7.03
N TYR A 111 -7.99 -10.36 7.63
CA TYR A 111 -8.08 -11.24 8.80
C TYR A 111 -8.66 -10.53 10.04
N ALA A 112 -8.23 -9.29 10.30
CA ALA A 112 -8.71 -8.51 11.43
C ALA A 112 -10.20 -8.17 11.30
N VAL A 113 -10.66 -7.82 10.09
CA VAL A 113 -12.07 -7.53 9.81
C VAL A 113 -12.94 -8.79 9.93
N GLN A 114 -12.47 -9.93 9.41
CA GLN A 114 -13.19 -11.21 9.53
C GLN A 114 -13.36 -11.64 10.99
N THR A 115 -12.30 -11.53 11.79
CA THR A 115 -12.31 -11.92 13.21
C THR A 115 -12.93 -10.88 14.15
N GLN A 116 -13.32 -9.71 13.63
CA GLN A 116 -13.92 -8.63 14.43
C GLN A 116 -15.32 -8.99 14.95
N ASP A 117 -16.09 -9.72 14.15
CA ASP A 117 -17.45 -10.11 14.53
C ASP A 117 -17.43 -11.22 15.60
N ASP A 118 -16.47 -12.13 15.54
CA ASP A 118 -16.22 -13.13 16.60
C ASP A 118 -15.82 -12.47 17.93
N ALA A 119 -14.96 -11.45 17.88
CA ALA A 119 -14.52 -10.71 19.08
C ALA A 119 -15.67 -10.01 19.84
N LYS A 120 -16.71 -9.57 19.12
CA LYS A 120 -17.89 -8.90 19.71
C LYS A 120 -18.90 -9.85 20.32
N ILE A 121 -19.06 -11.05 19.74
CA ILE A 121 -19.89 -12.11 20.35
C ILE A 121 -19.29 -12.53 21.70
N GLU A 122 -17.96 -12.40 21.82
CA GLU A 122 -17.18 -12.80 22.99
C GLU A 122 -17.13 -11.73 24.09
N SER A 123 -17.11 -10.43 23.75
CA SER A 123 -17.02 -9.31 24.71
C SER A 123 -18.38 -8.79 25.22
N LYS A 124 -19.34 -9.67 25.53
CA LYS A 124 -20.68 -9.24 26.01
C LYS A 124 -20.65 -8.51 27.36
N ASP A 125 -19.57 -8.65 28.12
CA ASP A 125 -19.37 -8.02 29.44
C ASP A 125 -18.41 -6.82 29.42
N GLU A 126 -17.70 -6.58 28.32
CA GLU A 126 -16.82 -5.40 28.17
C GLU A 126 -17.49 -4.38 27.25
N GLY A 127 -17.58 -3.14 27.71
CA GLY A 127 -18.36 -2.07 27.07
C GLY A 127 -18.07 -1.85 25.57
N PRO A 128 -18.96 -1.11 24.87
CA PRO A 128 -19.03 -1.02 23.40
C PRO A 128 -17.80 -0.45 22.65
N ASP A 129 -16.70 -0.14 23.34
CA ASP A 129 -15.52 0.53 22.78
C ASP A 129 -14.26 -0.36 22.64
N ALA A 130 -14.11 -1.46 23.38
CA ALA A 130 -12.87 -2.25 23.36
C ALA A 130 -12.63 -2.95 22.00
N SER A 131 -13.69 -3.47 21.36
CA SER A 131 -13.60 -4.14 20.06
C SER A 131 -13.47 -3.16 18.87
N LYS A 132 -13.89 -1.89 19.03
CA LYS A 132 -13.76 -0.85 17.98
C LYS A 132 -12.28 -0.52 17.75
N GLY A 133 -11.49 -0.55 18.82
CA GLY A 133 -10.11 -0.09 18.81
C GLY A 133 -9.18 -0.92 17.93
N ALA A 134 -9.32 -2.25 17.88
CA ALA A 134 -8.28 -3.09 17.27
C ALA A 134 -8.15 -2.91 15.75
N ALA A 135 -9.26 -3.00 15.00
CA ALA A 135 -9.23 -2.83 13.54
C ALA A 135 -9.00 -1.36 13.15
N GLU A 136 -9.62 -0.40 13.85
CA GLU A 136 -9.39 1.03 13.60
C GLU A 136 -7.94 1.44 13.90
N ALA A 137 -7.34 0.95 14.98
CA ALA A 137 -5.92 1.17 15.27
C ALA A 137 -5.01 0.52 14.22
N LEU A 138 -5.41 -0.64 13.69
CA LEU A 138 -4.67 -1.30 12.63
C LEU A 138 -4.72 -0.50 11.32
N PHE A 139 -5.89 0.01 10.94
CA PHE A 139 -6.02 0.94 9.81
C PHE A 139 -5.18 2.21 10.03
N LYS A 140 -5.23 2.84 11.20
CA LYS A 140 -4.41 4.04 11.51
C LYS A 140 -2.92 3.79 11.29
N ARG A 141 -2.40 2.64 11.73
CA ARG A 141 -0.99 2.26 11.51
C ARG A 141 -0.69 2.02 10.03
N CYS A 142 -1.55 1.26 9.36
CA CYS A 142 -1.39 0.86 7.97
C CYS A 142 -1.41 2.07 7.00
N LEU A 143 -2.35 2.99 7.20
CA LEU A 143 -2.53 4.18 6.36
C LEU A 143 -1.32 5.13 6.41
N ILE A 144 -0.60 5.17 7.53
CA ILE A 144 0.64 5.94 7.68
C ILE A 144 1.81 5.20 7.03
N ALA A 145 1.85 3.87 7.17
CA ALA A 145 2.97 3.05 6.73
C ALA A 145 3.05 2.88 5.20
N VAL A 146 1.91 2.79 4.51
CA VAL A 146 1.85 2.51 3.07
C VAL A 146 0.87 3.45 2.35
N PRO A 147 1.36 4.32 1.44
CA PRO A 147 0.49 5.14 0.59
C PRO A 147 -0.12 4.30 -0.56
N SER A 148 -1.10 3.44 -0.28
CA SER A 148 -1.78 2.61 -1.31
C SER A 148 -3.28 2.89 -1.40
N LEU A 149 -3.75 3.21 -2.62
CA LEU A 149 -5.16 3.34 -2.97
C LEU A 149 -6.00 2.11 -2.61
N VAL A 150 -5.41 0.90 -2.68
CA VAL A 150 -6.12 -0.35 -2.37
C VAL A 150 -6.46 -0.43 -0.87
N ILE A 151 -5.51 -0.03 -0.01
CA ILE A 151 -5.73 0.02 1.45
C ILE A 151 -6.80 1.07 1.79
N TRP A 152 -6.77 2.23 1.16
CA TRP A 152 -7.79 3.27 1.35
C TRP A 152 -9.19 2.80 0.93
N ARG A 153 -9.29 2.05 -0.18
CA ARG A 153 -10.56 1.45 -0.61
C ARG A 153 -11.08 0.43 0.40
N ARG A 154 -10.19 -0.38 1.00
CA ARG A 154 -10.55 -1.29 2.09
C ARG A 154 -11.02 -0.54 3.34
N TYR A 155 -10.38 0.59 3.66
CA TYR A 155 -10.80 1.44 4.77
C TYR A 155 -12.17 2.08 4.52
N TYR A 156 -12.45 2.53 3.30
CA TYR A 156 -13.77 3.00 2.90
C TYR A 156 -14.85 1.91 3.08
N GLN A 157 -14.58 0.69 2.58
CA GLN A 157 -15.47 -0.46 2.75
C GLN A 157 -15.73 -0.78 4.23
N TYR A 158 -14.69 -0.67 5.06
CA TYR A 158 -14.82 -0.83 6.51
C TYR A 158 -15.76 0.20 7.14
N ILE A 159 -15.61 1.49 6.80
CA ILE A 159 -16.48 2.55 7.32
C ILE A 159 -17.92 2.34 6.86
N GLN A 160 -18.14 1.98 5.58
CA GLN A 160 -19.48 1.67 5.07
C GLN A 160 -20.12 0.49 5.82
N ALA A 161 -19.39 -0.60 6.05
CA ALA A 161 -19.86 -1.72 6.83
C ALA A 161 -20.18 -1.31 8.28
N MET A 162 -19.39 -0.40 8.86
CA MET A 162 -19.68 0.15 10.19
C MET A 162 -20.99 0.93 10.21
N PHE A 163 -21.26 1.75 9.18
CA PHE A 163 -22.51 2.51 9.08
C PHE A 163 -23.72 1.62 8.92
N GLN A 164 -23.62 0.56 8.11
CA GLN A 164 -24.71 -0.41 7.95
C GLN A 164 -25.04 -1.12 9.28
N LYS A 165 -24.01 -1.47 10.06
CA LYS A 165 -24.17 -2.16 11.35
C LYS A 165 -24.73 -1.24 12.45
N LYS A 166 -24.20 -0.01 12.59
CA LYS A 166 -24.54 0.90 13.71
C LYS A 166 -25.70 1.85 13.40
N LYS A 167 -26.06 2.03 12.12
CA LYS A 167 -27.06 3.00 11.64
C LYS A 167 -26.96 4.37 12.33
N PRO A 168 -25.78 5.02 12.28
CA PRO A 168 -25.58 6.32 12.92
C PRO A 168 -26.48 7.41 12.30
N SER A 169 -26.62 8.54 13.00
CA SER A 169 -27.40 9.67 12.48
C SER A 169 -26.84 10.15 11.13
N PRO A 170 -27.69 10.62 10.20
CA PRO A 170 -27.25 11.09 8.89
C PRO A 170 -26.19 12.20 8.96
N THR A 171 -26.25 13.06 9.98
CA THR A 171 -25.27 14.12 10.23
C THR A 171 -23.88 13.55 10.54
N MET A 172 -23.80 12.53 11.39
CA MET A 172 -22.53 11.90 11.74
C MET A 172 -21.93 11.15 10.53
N VAL A 173 -22.77 10.48 9.73
CA VAL A 173 -22.32 9.86 8.47
C VAL A 173 -21.66 10.89 7.55
N ARG A 174 -22.30 12.04 7.35
CA ARG A 174 -21.77 13.10 6.48
C ARG A 174 -20.45 13.66 7.01
N GLN A 175 -20.36 13.88 8.32
CA GLN A 175 -19.12 14.39 8.92
C GLN A 175 -17.97 13.39 8.76
N THR A 176 -18.17 12.13 9.14
CA THR A 176 -17.13 11.10 9.01
C THR A 176 -16.72 10.87 7.55
N MET A 177 -17.67 10.91 6.59
CA MET A 177 -17.33 10.79 5.17
C MET A 177 -16.56 12.01 4.65
N HIS A 178 -16.94 13.22 5.06
CA HIS A 178 -16.20 14.43 4.70
C HIS A 178 -14.76 14.39 5.22
N GLU A 179 -14.56 13.99 6.49
CA GLU A 179 -13.24 13.83 7.11
C GLU A 179 -12.42 12.73 6.41
N PHE A 180 -13.05 11.60 6.06
CA PHE A 180 -12.40 10.52 5.32
C PHE A 180 -11.89 10.99 3.94
N TYR A 181 -12.72 11.68 3.16
CA TYR A 181 -12.31 12.15 1.84
C TYR A 181 -11.22 13.21 1.91
N GLN A 182 -11.34 14.18 2.83
CA GLN A 182 -10.28 15.18 3.04
C GLN A 182 -8.96 14.52 3.42
N PHE A 183 -8.98 13.64 4.42
CA PHE A 183 -7.77 12.96 4.89
C PHE A 183 -7.15 12.06 3.82
N SER A 184 -7.97 11.32 3.06
CA SER A 184 -7.46 10.47 1.97
C SER A 184 -6.86 11.30 0.85
N LEU A 185 -7.49 12.38 0.41
CA LEU A 185 -6.95 13.26 -0.63
C LEU A 185 -5.62 13.92 -0.23
N ASP A 186 -5.44 14.24 1.05
CA ASP A 186 -4.17 14.78 1.56
C ASP A 186 -3.04 13.75 1.59
N GLN A 187 -3.34 12.47 1.77
CA GLN A 187 -2.33 11.41 1.81
C GLN A 187 -2.04 10.79 0.45
N ILE A 188 -3.06 10.53 -0.37
CA ILE A 188 -2.96 9.75 -1.63
C ILE A 188 -3.59 10.43 -2.85
N GLY A 189 -4.10 11.66 -2.71
CA GLY A 189 -4.73 12.39 -3.82
C GLY A 189 -3.76 12.80 -4.94
N TYR A 190 -2.46 12.64 -4.74
CA TYR A 190 -1.41 12.91 -5.73
C TYR A 190 -1.13 11.74 -6.68
N ASP A 191 -1.66 10.54 -6.37
CA ASP A 191 -1.50 9.35 -7.21
C ASP A 191 -2.25 9.53 -8.55
N ILE A 192 -1.63 9.10 -9.64
CA ILE A 192 -2.20 9.14 -11.01
C ILE A 192 -3.55 8.42 -11.08
N ASP A 193 -3.65 7.31 -10.36
CA ASP A 193 -4.80 6.41 -10.35
C ASP A 193 -5.84 6.84 -9.29
N SER A 194 -5.64 7.96 -8.59
CA SER A 194 -6.57 8.46 -7.56
C SER A 194 -7.81 9.15 -8.12
N ALA A 195 -7.95 9.28 -9.45
CA ALA A 195 -9.09 9.95 -10.08
C ALA A 195 -10.48 9.50 -9.55
N PRO A 196 -10.73 8.20 -9.30
CA PRO A 196 -12.00 7.76 -8.72
C PRO A 196 -12.27 8.35 -7.32
N LEU A 197 -11.24 8.53 -6.49
CA LEU A 197 -11.38 9.12 -5.15
C LEU A 197 -11.85 10.59 -5.23
N TRP A 198 -11.34 11.33 -6.21
CA TRP A 198 -11.77 12.70 -6.49
C TRP A 198 -13.23 12.74 -6.97
N SER A 199 -13.59 11.86 -7.91
CA SER A 199 -14.96 11.76 -8.42
C SER A 199 -15.97 11.39 -7.33
N ASP A 200 -15.65 10.39 -6.51
CA ASP A 200 -16.50 9.94 -5.39
C ASP A 200 -16.72 11.08 -4.38
N TYR A 201 -15.69 11.89 -4.11
CA TYR A 201 -15.82 13.02 -3.20
C TYR A 201 -16.65 14.17 -3.78
N LEU A 202 -16.45 14.49 -5.06
CA LEU A 202 -17.24 15.50 -5.76
C LEU A 202 -18.73 15.11 -5.81
N GLU A 203 -19.02 13.85 -6.09
CA GLU A 203 -20.39 13.31 -6.05
C GLU A 203 -20.98 13.38 -4.64
N PHE A 204 -20.20 13.00 -3.62
CA PHE A 204 -20.60 13.13 -2.22
C PHE A 204 -20.96 14.57 -1.85
N LEU A 205 -20.12 15.55 -2.22
CA LEU A 205 -20.38 16.97 -1.94
C LEU A 205 -21.61 17.49 -2.68
N HIS A 206 -21.80 17.07 -3.93
CA HIS A 206 -22.97 17.43 -4.72
C HIS A 206 -24.27 16.88 -4.11
N ALA A 207 -24.24 15.65 -3.60
CA ALA A 207 -25.39 14.98 -2.99
C ALA A 207 -25.76 15.49 -1.58
N LEU A 208 -24.96 16.37 -0.97
CA LEU A 208 -25.28 16.95 0.33
C LEU A 208 -26.56 17.80 0.24
N PRO A 209 -27.59 17.52 1.07
CA PRO A 209 -28.79 18.34 1.06
C PRO A 209 -28.51 19.70 1.71
N THR A 210 -29.06 20.74 1.10
CA THR A 210 -28.96 22.12 1.53
C THR A 210 -30.35 22.64 1.86
N GLN A 211 -30.53 23.19 3.06
CA GLN A 211 -31.83 23.71 3.53
C GLN A 211 -31.95 25.22 3.33
N SER A 212 -30.83 25.92 3.20
CA SER A 212 -30.75 27.38 3.07
C SER A 212 -29.93 27.78 1.83
N PRO A 213 -30.27 28.91 1.17
CA PRO A 213 -29.46 29.46 0.08
C PRO A 213 -28.01 29.76 0.51
N TYR A 214 -27.77 30.04 1.80
CA TYR A 214 -26.41 30.20 2.33
C TYR A 214 -25.62 28.88 2.31
N GLU A 215 -26.26 27.77 2.70
CA GLU A 215 -25.63 26.44 2.69
C GLU A 215 -25.33 25.98 1.26
N GLU A 216 -26.21 26.31 0.33
CA GLU A 216 -25.98 26.07 -1.09
C GLU A 216 -24.74 26.81 -1.58
N GLN A 217 -24.60 28.10 -1.26
CA GLN A 217 -23.39 28.85 -1.61
C GLN A 217 -22.11 28.23 -1.00
N MET A 218 -22.16 27.80 0.26
CA MET A 218 -21.03 27.12 0.91
C MET A 218 -20.67 25.80 0.23
N ARG A 219 -21.67 25.01 -0.17
CA ARG A 219 -21.46 23.77 -0.96
C ARG A 219 -20.81 24.09 -2.31
N MET A 220 -21.27 25.13 -2.99
CA MET A 220 -20.70 25.54 -4.29
C MET A 220 -19.25 26.00 -4.16
N THR A 221 -18.92 26.78 -3.13
CA THR A 221 -17.52 27.16 -2.86
C THR A 221 -16.65 25.92 -2.61
N LYS A 222 -17.08 25.00 -1.75
CA LYS A 222 -16.34 23.75 -1.49
C LYS A 222 -16.14 22.92 -2.76
N LEU A 223 -17.17 22.79 -3.60
CA LEU A 223 -17.05 22.09 -4.88
C LEU A 223 -16.00 22.76 -5.78
N ARG A 224 -16.00 24.09 -5.89
CA ARG A 224 -14.99 24.83 -6.66
C ARG A 224 -13.57 24.60 -6.14
N ASP A 225 -13.38 24.60 -4.82
CA ASP A 225 -12.07 24.36 -4.21
C ASP A 225 -11.54 22.95 -4.52
N VAL A 226 -12.42 21.95 -4.46
CA VAL A 226 -12.06 20.55 -4.78
C VAL A 226 -11.77 20.38 -6.27
N TYR A 227 -12.57 20.97 -7.16
CA TYR A 227 -12.28 20.99 -8.60
C TYR A 227 -10.95 21.69 -8.89
N ALA A 228 -10.70 22.86 -8.31
CA ALA A 228 -9.47 23.61 -8.51
C ALA A 228 -8.24 22.78 -8.12
N ARG A 229 -8.31 22.03 -7.02
CA ARG A 229 -7.22 21.14 -6.58
C ARG A 229 -7.09 19.89 -7.46
N ALA A 230 -8.18 19.28 -7.90
CA ALA A 230 -8.13 18.09 -8.75
C ALA A 230 -7.55 18.40 -10.14
N LEU A 231 -7.90 19.56 -10.70
CA LEU A 231 -7.51 19.97 -12.06
C LEU A 231 -6.02 20.31 -12.21
N THR A 232 -5.31 20.53 -11.11
CA THR A 232 -3.85 20.79 -11.11
C THR A 232 -3.02 19.51 -10.95
N ILE A 233 -3.67 18.34 -10.82
CA ILE A 233 -3.00 17.05 -10.62
C ILE A 233 -3.12 16.23 -11.92
N PRO A 234 -2.01 15.66 -12.44
CA PRO A 234 -2.07 14.72 -13.56
C PRO A 234 -2.77 13.42 -13.13
N LEU A 235 -4.07 13.30 -13.44
CA LEU A 235 -4.92 12.16 -13.10
C LEU A 235 -5.36 11.38 -14.36
N GLN A 236 -5.51 10.05 -14.28
CA GLN A 236 -5.95 9.20 -15.40
C GLN A 236 -7.25 9.67 -16.08
N ASN A 237 -8.24 10.14 -15.31
CA ASN A 237 -9.54 10.61 -15.82
C ASN A 237 -9.70 12.15 -15.68
N LEU A 238 -8.62 12.89 -15.89
CA LEU A 238 -8.62 14.36 -15.73
C LEU A 238 -9.59 15.06 -16.69
N GLU A 239 -9.73 14.57 -17.92
CA GLU A 239 -10.65 15.13 -18.92
C GLU A 239 -12.12 14.99 -18.50
N GLY A 240 -12.47 13.86 -17.88
CA GLY A 240 -13.79 13.65 -17.30
C GLY A 240 -14.08 14.65 -16.19
N ILE A 241 -13.13 14.86 -15.27
CA ILE A 241 -13.27 15.84 -14.18
C ILE A 241 -13.42 17.26 -14.74
N TRP A 242 -12.64 17.61 -15.78
CA TRP A 242 -12.75 18.91 -16.46
C TRP A 242 -14.12 19.13 -17.12
N SER A 243 -14.65 18.12 -17.83
CA SER A 243 -15.97 18.18 -18.45
C SER A 243 -17.09 18.38 -17.42
N HIS A 244 -16.98 17.70 -16.27
CA HIS A 244 -17.90 17.87 -15.15
C HIS A 244 -17.80 19.27 -14.54
N TYR A 245 -16.59 19.82 -14.39
CA TYR A 245 -16.36 21.18 -13.90
C TYR A 245 -16.98 22.25 -14.84
N ASP A 246 -16.74 22.14 -16.15
CA ASP A 246 -17.30 23.06 -17.14
C ASP A 246 -18.84 23.03 -17.15
N SER A 247 -19.43 21.83 -17.03
CA SER A 247 -20.88 21.65 -16.89
C SER A 247 -21.41 22.28 -15.60
N PHE A 248 -20.70 22.09 -14.49
CA PHE A 248 -21.03 22.64 -13.18
C PHE A 248 -21.04 24.18 -13.18
N GLU A 249 -20.01 24.84 -13.70
CA GLU A 249 -19.97 26.31 -13.75
C GLU A 249 -21.05 26.89 -14.68
N LYS A 250 -21.33 26.23 -15.81
CA LYS A 250 -22.41 26.61 -16.72
C LYS A 250 -23.79 26.49 -16.06
N GLN A 251 -24.02 25.43 -15.28
CA GLN A 251 -25.26 25.26 -14.53
C GLN A 251 -25.45 26.31 -13.44
N LEU A 252 -24.36 26.79 -12.84
CA LEU A 252 -24.43 27.84 -11.82
C LEU A 252 -24.72 29.21 -12.41
N ASN A 253 -23.93 29.66 -13.39
CA ASN A 253 -24.13 30.94 -14.05
C ASN A 253 -23.36 31.02 -15.38
N LEU A 254 -24.09 31.04 -16.50
CA LEU A 254 -23.51 31.11 -17.85
C LEU A 254 -22.61 32.34 -18.07
N THR A 255 -22.88 33.44 -17.38
CA THR A 255 -22.13 34.70 -17.54
C THR A 255 -20.75 34.61 -16.89
N THR A 256 -20.67 34.05 -15.69
CA THR A 256 -19.41 33.90 -14.96
C THR A 256 -18.66 32.63 -15.36
N ALA A 257 -19.34 31.62 -15.90
CA ALA A 257 -18.75 30.34 -16.28
C ALA A 257 -17.52 30.50 -17.18
N LYS A 258 -17.60 31.33 -18.23
CA LYS A 258 -16.47 31.56 -19.14
C LYS A 258 -15.22 32.07 -18.42
N LYS A 259 -15.40 32.98 -17.45
CA LYS A 259 -14.31 33.53 -16.65
C LYS A 259 -13.69 32.46 -15.74
N MET A 260 -14.54 31.73 -14.99
CA MET A 260 -14.08 30.69 -14.06
C MET A 260 -13.34 29.56 -14.79
N THR A 261 -13.89 29.09 -15.93
CA THR A 261 -13.24 28.06 -16.75
C THR A 261 -11.90 28.56 -17.33
N ALA A 262 -11.84 29.81 -17.80
CA ALA A 262 -10.59 30.39 -18.33
C ALA A 262 -9.49 30.46 -17.26
N GLU A 263 -9.82 30.88 -16.04
CA GLU A 263 -8.88 30.95 -14.90
C GLU A 263 -8.29 29.58 -14.52
N ARG A 264 -9.02 28.47 -14.71
CA ARG A 264 -8.56 27.11 -14.40
C ARG A 264 -7.92 26.38 -15.57
N SER A 265 -8.13 26.86 -16.79
CA SER A 265 -7.69 26.19 -18.03
C SER A 265 -6.17 25.98 -18.10
N GLY A 266 -5.37 26.95 -17.65
CA GLY A 266 -3.90 26.86 -17.69
C GLY A 266 -3.35 25.68 -16.88
N GLY A 267 -3.78 25.57 -15.61
CA GLY A 267 -3.37 24.46 -14.74
C GLY A 267 -3.84 23.10 -15.25
N TYR A 268 -5.08 23.03 -15.78
CA TYR A 268 -5.60 21.82 -16.42
C TYR A 268 -4.77 21.39 -17.64
N MET A 269 -4.40 22.33 -18.52
CA MET A 269 -3.60 22.02 -19.71
C MET A 269 -2.20 21.52 -19.36
N LEU A 270 -1.56 22.11 -18.34
CA LEU A 270 -0.28 21.61 -17.82
C LEU A 270 -0.41 20.20 -17.23
N ALA A 271 -1.40 19.99 -16.34
CA ALA A 271 -1.62 18.69 -15.72
C ALA A 271 -1.92 17.59 -16.76
N ARG A 272 -2.75 17.90 -17.76
CA ARG A 272 -3.05 17.01 -18.88
C ARG A 272 -1.82 16.72 -19.74
N GLY A 273 -1.05 17.75 -20.09
CA GLY A 273 0.16 17.61 -20.90
C GLY A 273 1.23 16.74 -20.23
N HIS A 274 1.34 16.83 -18.90
CA HIS A 274 2.30 16.07 -18.12
C HIS A 274 1.84 14.67 -17.70
N LEU A 275 0.55 14.33 -17.88
CA LEU A 275 0.03 12.99 -17.54
C LEU A 275 0.80 11.88 -18.25
N THR A 276 1.00 12.00 -19.57
CA THR A 276 1.72 10.99 -20.37
C THR A 276 3.19 10.87 -19.96
N THR A 277 3.83 11.99 -19.62
CA THR A 277 5.20 12.02 -19.11
C THR A 277 5.29 11.26 -17.80
N LEU A 278 4.36 11.54 -16.88
CA LEU A 278 4.32 10.94 -15.57
C LEU A 278 4.01 9.43 -15.67
N GLU A 279 3.08 9.01 -16.53
CA GLU A 279 2.83 7.60 -16.84
C GLU A 279 4.09 6.88 -17.32
N ALA A 280 4.85 7.49 -18.24
CA ALA A 280 6.09 6.93 -18.74
C ALA A 280 7.15 6.75 -17.64
N LEU A 281 7.19 7.65 -16.64
CA LEU A 281 8.09 7.53 -15.50
C LEU A 281 7.69 6.38 -14.55
N TYR A 282 6.39 6.15 -14.35
CA TYR A 282 5.90 5.07 -13.48
C TYR A 282 5.81 3.70 -14.16
N GLN A 283 5.77 3.64 -15.49
CA GLN A 283 5.73 2.38 -16.26
C GLN A 283 6.87 1.40 -15.88
N PRO A 284 8.16 1.79 -15.86
CA PRO A 284 9.23 0.87 -15.48
C PRO A 284 9.09 0.36 -14.04
N ILE A 285 8.61 1.21 -13.13
CA ILE A 285 8.36 0.85 -11.72
C ILE A 285 7.26 -0.22 -11.63
N ARG A 286 6.15 -0.03 -12.36
CA ARG A 286 5.05 -1.00 -12.44
C ARG A 286 5.55 -2.34 -13.02
N ALA A 287 6.29 -2.30 -14.12
CA ALA A 287 6.86 -3.50 -14.74
C ALA A 287 7.85 -4.24 -13.81
N ILE A 288 8.63 -3.52 -13.00
CA ILE A 288 9.51 -4.13 -11.99
C ILE A 288 8.68 -4.79 -10.88
N LYS A 289 7.64 -4.10 -10.36
CA LYS A 289 6.74 -4.65 -9.33
C LYS A 289 6.05 -5.93 -9.79
N GLU A 290 5.71 -6.05 -11.07
CA GLU A 290 5.07 -7.23 -11.67
C GLU A 290 6.05 -8.39 -11.92
N ARG A 291 7.22 -8.11 -12.50
CA ARG A 291 8.24 -9.15 -12.80
C ARG A 291 8.84 -9.75 -11.52
N HIS A 292 8.97 -8.96 -10.47
CA HIS A 292 9.61 -9.38 -9.23
C HIS A 292 8.79 -10.47 -8.49
N ASN A 293 9.49 -11.43 -7.88
CA ASN A 293 8.90 -12.57 -7.14
C ASN A 293 7.82 -13.36 -7.90
N GLN A 294 7.95 -13.52 -9.23
CA GLN A 294 7.05 -14.38 -10.02
C GLN A 294 5.55 -14.00 -9.87
N GLY A 295 5.23 -12.69 -9.84
CA GLY A 295 3.85 -12.21 -9.68
C GLY A 295 3.32 -12.19 -8.24
N LYS A 296 4.14 -12.61 -7.25
CA LYS A 296 3.80 -12.52 -5.82
C LYS A 296 3.90 -11.10 -5.26
N GLY A 297 4.32 -10.13 -6.08
CA GLY A 297 4.44 -8.72 -5.75
C GLY A 297 5.78 -8.34 -5.13
N TRP A 298 5.98 -7.04 -4.94
CA TRP A 298 7.21 -6.50 -4.36
C TRP A 298 7.23 -6.65 -2.84
N TYR A 299 8.35 -7.15 -2.32
CA TYR A 299 8.67 -7.17 -0.90
C TYR A 299 10.08 -6.60 -0.76
N PRO A 300 10.26 -5.47 -0.06
CA PRO A 300 11.57 -4.89 0.14
C PRO A 300 12.50 -5.90 0.82
N VAL A 301 13.64 -6.16 0.20
CA VAL A 301 14.73 -6.96 0.78
C VAL A 301 16.01 -6.12 0.76
N PRO A 302 16.99 -6.42 1.62
CA PRO A 302 18.29 -5.77 1.57
C PRO A 302 18.91 -5.90 0.18
N PRO A 303 19.49 -4.82 -0.37
CA PRO A 303 19.98 -4.83 -1.74
C PRO A 303 21.11 -5.84 -1.91
N THR A 304 21.00 -6.65 -2.96
CA THR A 304 22.11 -7.50 -3.45
C THR A 304 22.79 -6.88 -4.67
N TRP A 305 22.33 -5.69 -5.07
CA TRP A 305 22.76 -4.89 -6.20
C TRP A 305 22.58 -5.59 -7.55
N THR A 306 21.44 -6.26 -7.74
CA THR A 306 21.08 -6.80 -9.06
C THR A 306 20.83 -5.67 -10.08
N SER A 307 20.76 -6.01 -11.38
CA SER A 307 20.41 -5.02 -12.42
C SER A 307 19.00 -4.45 -12.18
N ALA A 308 18.03 -5.31 -11.88
CA ALA A 308 16.64 -4.91 -11.61
C ALA A 308 16.50 -3.99 -10.40
N GLU A 309 17.26 -4.22 -9.32
CA GLU A 309 17.31 -3.33 -8.15
C GLU A 309 17.86 -1.94 -8.50
N ARG A 310 18.94 -1.89 -9.30
CA ARG A 310 19.52 -0.63 -9.78
C ARG A 310 18.58 0.13 -10.71
N GLU A 311 17.89 -0.57 -11.59
CA GLU A 311 16.83 -0.01 -12.44
C GLU A 311 15.69 0.58 -11.58
N CYS A 312 15.26 -0.13 -10.53
CA CYS A 312 14.23 0.35 -9.62
C CYS A 312 14.64 1.64 -8.90
N LEU A 313 15.85 1.66 -8.34
CA LEU A 313 16.41 2.85 -7.69
C LEU A 313 16.52 4.04 -8.65
N ALA A 314 17.00 3.80 -9.88
CA ALA A 314 17.12 4.84 -10.89
C ALA A 314 15.75 5.41 -11.31
N ALA A 315 14.76 4.55 -11.53
CA ALA A 315 13.42 4.96 -11.90
C ALA A 315 12.75 5.82 -10.81
N TRP A 316 12.82 5.41 -9.54
CA TRP A 316 12.28 6.21 -8.44
C TRP A 316 12.99 7.54 -8.25
N ARG A 317 14.32 7.59 -8.42
CA ARG A 317 15.07 8.86 -8.41
C ARG A 317 14.63 9.79 -9.52
N GLN A 318 14.31 9.27 -10.70
CA GLN A 318 13.81 10.06 -11.82
C GLN A 318 12.43 10.65 -11.51
N VAL A 319 11.51 9.89 -10.92
CA VAL A 319 10.20 10.38 -10.46
C VAL A 319 10.38 11.49 -9.41
N ILE A 320 11.18 11.26 -8.38
CA ILE A 320 11.41 12.24 -7.31
C ILE A 320 12.04 13.52 -7.88
N ARG A 321 12.99 13.39 -8.80
CA ARG A 321 13.61 14.54 -9.47
C ARG A 321 12.58 15.32 -10.28
N TRP A 322 11.75 14.63 -11.06
CA TRP A 322 10.68 15.23 -11.84
C TRP A 322 9.73 16.03 -10.95
N GLU A 323 9.29 15.48 -9.82
CA GLU A 323 8.42 16.20 -8.88
C GLU A 323 9.11 17.43 -8.28
N ARG A 324 10.42 17.35 -7.98
CA ARG A 324 11.20 18.46 -7.39
C ARG A 324 11.46 19.61 -8.37
N GLU A 325 11.54 19.31 -9.67
CA GLU A 325 11.73 20.33 -10.71
C GLU A 325 10.47 21.17 -10.95
N ASN A 326 9.33 20.83 -10.32
CA ASN A 326 8.05 21.51 -10.44
C ASN A 326 7.60 21.80 -11.89
N PRO A 327 7.57 20.77 -12.77
CA PRO A 327 7.13 20.94 -14.17
C PRO A 327 5.67 21.37 -14.29
N LEU A 328 4.87 21.15 -13.25
CA LEU A 328 3.47 21.61 -13.17
C LEU A 328 3.35 23.10 -12.82
N GLU A 329 4.47 23.81 -12.62
CA GLU A 329 4.52 25.23 -12.28
C GLU A 329 3.60 25.61 -11.11
N LEU A 330 3.52 24.73 -10.10
CA LEU A 330 2.65 24.92 -8.95
C LEU A 330 3.10 26.15 -8.14
N THR A 331 2.15 27.06 -7.92
CA THR A 331 2.34 28.25 -7.08
C THR A 331 2.10 27.95 -5.60
N ASP A 332 1.23 26.97 -5.30
CA ASP A 332 1.01 26.47 -3.95
C ASP A 332 2.18 25.55 -3.54
N MET A 333 3.05 26.10 -2.69
CA MET A 333 4.20 25.37 -2.15
C MET A 333 3.81 24.19 -1.28
N ALA A 334 2.66 24.23 -0.58
CA ALA A 334 2.20 23.10 0.22
C ALA A 334 1.81 21.92 -0.69
N MET A 335 1.15 22.21 -1.82
CA MET A 335 0.84 21.20 -2.83
C MET A 335 2.10 20.60 -3.46
N LEU A 336 3.07 21.43 -3.86
CA LEU A 336 4.35 20.96 -4.40
C LEU A 336 5.09 20.07 -3.39
N GLN A 337 5.18 20.51 -2.13
CA GLN A 337 5.82 19.72 -1.07
C GLN A 337 5.08 18.40 -0.83
N GLY A 338 3.75 18.41 -0.82
CA GLY A 338 2.93 17.20 -0.68
C GLY A 338 3.22 16.17 -1.77
N ARG A 339 3.36 16.60 -3.03
CA ARG A 339 3.70 15.72 -4.17
C ARG A 339 5.08 15.09 -4.03
N VAL A 340 6.10 15.88 -3.71
CA VAL A 340 7.47 15.37 -3.54
C VAL A 340 7.54 14.40 -2.35
N VAL A 341 6.88 14.74 -1.23
CA VAL A 341 6.77 13.85 -0.06
C VAL A 341 6.07 12.55 -0.43
N TYR A 342 4.98 12.62 -1.19
CA TYR A 342 4.26 11.45 -1.66
C TYR A 342 5.18 10.55 -2.52
N ALA A 343 5.94 11.13 -3.46
CA ALA A 343 6.90 10.38 -4.27
C ALA A 343 7.98 9.66 -3.43
N PHE A 344 8.52 10.33 -2.40
CA PHE A 344 9.44 9.68 -1.46
C PHE A 344 8.79 8.56 -0.66
N LYS A 345 7.60 8.78 -0.09
CA LYS A 345 6.87 7.74 0.65
C LYS A 345 6.58 6.52 -0.24
N SER A 346 6.14 6.75 -1.47
CA SER A 346 5.89 5.70 -2.46
C SER A 346 7.18 4.97 -2.84
N ALA A 347 8.29 5.68 -3.05
CA ALA A 347 9.59 5.06 -3.30
C ALA A 347 10.05 4.17 -2.13
N LEU A 348 9.88 4.63 -0.90
CA LEU A 348 10.24 3.87 0.31
C LEU A 348 9.42 2.59 0.50
N THR A 349 8.27 2.44 -0.17
CA THR A 349 7.55 1.15 -0.17
C THR A 349 8.31 0.04 -0.89
N MET A 350 9.18 0.40 -1.83
CA MET A 350 10.01 -0.54 -2.57
C MET A 350 11.47 -0.53 -2.10
N LEU A 351 11.97 0.66 -1.74
CA LEU A 351 13.37 0.93 -1.46
C LEU A 351 13.62 1.16 0.04
N THR A 352 12.85 0.51 0.92
CA THR A 352 12.96 0.67 2.38
C THR A 352 14.37 0.38 2.89
N HIS A 353 15.10 -0.56 2.26
CA HIS A 353 16.44 -0.98 2.68
C HIS A 353 17.59 -0.18 2.06
N TYR A 354 17.32 0.98 1.47
CA TYR A 354 18.30 1.84 0.81
C TYR A 354 18.53 3.10 1.65
N PRO A 355 19.62 3.16 2.46
CA PRO A 355 19.91 4.30 3.34
C PRO A 355 19.88 5.66 2.63
N GLU A 356 20.35 5.71 1.39
CA GLU A 356 20.38 6.92 0.57
C GLU A 356 18.98 7.53 0.37
N MET A 357 17.94 6.72 0.26
CA MET A 357 16.57 7.19 0.04
C MET A 357 16.04 7.91 1.28
N TRP A 358 16.37 7.41 2.47
CA TRP A 358 16.02 8.05 3.74
C TRP A 358 16.77 9.35 3.95
N VAL A 359 18.08 9.38 3.63
CA VAL A 359 18.90 10.60 3.71
C VAL A 359 18.38 11.66 2.75
N ASP A 360 18.11 11.29 1.49
CA ASP A 360 17.63 12.22 0.47
C ASP A 360 16.24 12.78 0.84
N TYR A 361 15.36 11.93 1.37
CA TYR A 361 14.03 12.36 1.81
C TYR A 361 14.10 13.35 2.98
N ALA A 362 14.87 13.03 4.01
CA ALA A 362 15.02 13.92 5.16
C ALA A 362 15.78 15.21 4.79
N ALA A 363 16.76 15.15 3.89
CA ALA A 363 17.43 16.32 3.36
C ALA A 363 16.47 17.24 2.60
N TYR A 364 15.56 16.67 1.79
CA TYR A 364 14.50 17.43 1.14
C TYR A 364 13.60 18.13 2.16
N LEU A 365 13.07 17.41 3.15
CA LEU A 365 12.22 17.98 4.20
C LEU A 365 12.92 19.11 4.96
N HIS A 366 14.21 18.94 5.28
CA HIS A 366 15.00 19.99 5.91
C HIS A 366 15.15 21.21 5.00
N SER A 367 15.41 21.01 3.70
CA SER A 367 15.56 22.11 2.73
C SER A 367 14.30 22.96 2.54
N VAL A 368 13.12 22.40 2.79
CA VAL A 368 11.83 23.11 2.71
C VAL A 368 11.34 23.60 4.09
N GLY A 369 12.20 23.58 5.12
CA GLY A 369 11.90 24.08 6.46
C GLY A 369 11.11 23.13 7.36
N ARG A 370 10.82 21.90 6.92
CA ARG A 370 10.10 20.87 7.69
C ARG A 370 11.05 20.05 8.55
N THR A 371 11.79 20.74 9.41
CA THR A 371 12.90 20.18 10.20
C THR A 371 12.45 19.08 11.17
N GLY A 372 11.36 19.28 11.90
CA GLY A 372 10.83 18.26 12.83
C GLY A 372 10.47 16.95 12.12
N GLU A 373 9.81 17.03 10.97
CA GLU A 373 9.47 15.86 10.15
C GLU A 373 10.71 15.18 9.56
N ALA A 374 11.70 15.96 9.12
CA ALA A 374 12.98 15.42 8.67
C ALA A 374 13.63 14.55 9.76
N GLY A 375 13.56 14.99 11.02
CA GLY A 375 14.07 14.20 12.15
C GLY A 375 13.32 12.90 12.38
N HIS A 376 11.99 12.92 12.31
CA HIS A 376 11.18 11.70 12.40
C HIS A 376 11.50 10.70 11.29
N VAL A 377 11.69 11.17 10.05
CA VAL A 377 12.08 10.32 8.91
C VAL A 377 13.44 9.66 9.15
N PHE A 378 14.43 10.39 9.67
CA PHE A 378 15.73 9.82 10.01
C PHE A 378 15.63 8.73 11.08
N LEU A 379 14.92 9.00 12.18
CA LEU A 379 14.73 8.04 13.26
C LEU A 379 14.02 6.77 12.77
N GLN A 380 13.00 6.93 11.92
CA GLN A 380 12.31 5.82 11.28
C GLN A 380 13.27 5.01 10.38
N GLY A 381 14.12 5.68 9.59
CA GLY A 381 15.16 5.02 8.80
C GLY A 381 16.15 4.23 9.65
N ILE A 382 16.61 4.77 10.78
CA ILE A 382 17.51 4.09 11.73
C ILE A 382 16.82 2.87 12.36
N GLN A 383 15.53 2.99 12.70
CA GLN A 383 14.76 1.87 13.23
C GLN A 383 14.68 0.71 12.23
N PHE A 384 14.50 1.00 10.94
CA PHE A 384 14.46 -0.02 9.90
C PHE A 384 15.85 -0.55 9.51
N LEU A 385 16.89 0.29 9.61
CA LEU A 385 18.26 -0.02 9.22
C LEU A 385 19.25 0.30 10.35
N PRO A 386 19.19 -0.42 11.47
CA PRO A 386 19.99 -0.09 12.66
C PRO A 386 21.49 -0.28 12.43
N SER A 387 21.89 -1.13 11.48
CA SER A 387 23.29 -1.35 11.09
C SER A 387 23.81 -0.33 10.07
N SER A 388 22.97 0.62 9.61
CA SER A 388 23.38 1.63 8.64
C SER A 388 24.24 2.71 9.29
N LEU A 389 25.55 2.65 9.01
CA LEU A 389 26.49 3.69 9.40
C LEU A 389 26.16 5.03 8.75
N THR A 390 25.70 5.01 7.49
CA THR A 390 25.31 6.21 6.75
C THR A 390 24.26 7.00 7.51
N LEU A 391 23.14 6.37 7.89
CA LEU A 391 22.06 7.05 8.60
C LEU A 391 22.54 7.57 9.96
N THR A 392 23.25 6.73 10.71
CA THR A 392 23.72 7.06 12.06
C THR A 392 24.69 8.24 12.05
N PHE A 393 25.64 8.28 11.12
CA PHE A 393 26.59 9.40 11.01
C PHE A 393 25.94 10.65 10.43
N THR A 394 25.06 10.54 9.43
CA THR A 394 24.35 11.71 8.90
C THR A 394 23.43 12.37 9.91
N TRP A 395 22.81 11.59 10.79
CA TRP A 395 21.99 12.09 11.88
C TRP A 395 22.82 12.98 12.81
N LYS A 396 23.90 12.41 13.39
CA LYS A 396 24.79 13.12 14.33
C LYS A 396 25.49 14.35 13.73
N ALA A 397 25.66 14.41 12.41
CA ALA A 397 26.34 15.52 11.75
C ALA A 397 25.42 16.71 11.47
N ARG A 398 24.10 16.51 11.43
CA ARG A 398 23.12 17.54 11.02
C ARG A 398 22.15 17.93 12.15
N TRP A 399 22.08 17.11 13.20
CA TRP A 399 21.21 17.24 14.35
C TRP A 399 22.01 16.87 15.60
#